data_AF-A0A6P0NK21-F1
#
_entry.id   AF-A0A6P0NK21-F1
#
_cell.length_a   1.000
_cell.length_b   1.000
_cell.length_c   1.000
_cell.angle_alpha   90.00
_cell.angle_beta   90.00
_cell.angle_gamma   90.00
#
_symmetry.space_group_name_H-M   'P 1'
#
loop_
_entity.id
_entity.type
_entity.pdbx_description
1 polymer ?
#
loop_
_entity_poly.entity_id
_entity_poly.type
_entity_poly.pdbx_seq_one_letter_code
_entity_poly.pdbx_strand_id
1 'polypeptide(L)'
;MINKLFYGDNLEVLRRHIKDESVDLCYIDPPFNSKRNYHQIYNNVGQEDRAQAQAFIDTWTWDDFANQGLAEIMENYQGKFTSQSIDLIVGLTKVLGKDSLLAYLISMTLRVAEIYRVLKPTGSFYLHCDPTASHYLKLVLDAVFCPQGGDFRNEIIWCYRGGSTPKKDFGRRHDVIFRYSKSNQYKFS
;
A
#
# COMPACT_ATOMS: atom_id res chain seq x y z
N MET A 1 -20.08 12.67 -16.24
CA MET A 1 -19.31 12.70 -14.98
C MET A 1 -18.22 13.75 -15.08
N ILE A 2 -17.90 14.42 -13.97
CA ILE A 2 -16.79 15.39 -13.90
C ILE A 2 -15.59 14.69 -13.28
N ASN A 3 -14.44 14.75 -13.95
CA ASN A 3 -13.17 14.24 -13.41
C ASN A 3 -12.61 15.24 -12.40
N LYS A 4 -12.05 14.75 -11.29
CA LYS A 4 -11.43 15.57 -10.24
C LYS A 4 -9.99 15.13 -10.05
N LEU A 5 -9.10 16.11 -9.84
CA LEU A 5 -7.72 15.91 -9.44
C LEU A 5 -7.50 16.60 -8.10
N PHE A 6 -6.95 15.87 -7.13
CA PHE A 6 -6.58 16.40 -5.82
C PHE A 6 -5.05 16.45 -5.71
N TYR A 7 -4.53 17.49 -5.06
CA TYR A 7 -3.10 17.66 -4.80
C TYR A 7 -2.86 17.70 -3.30
N GLY A 8 -1.95 16.86 -2.80
CA GLY A 8 -1.62 16.74 -1.38
C GLY A 8 -1.35 15.30 -0.96
N ASP A 9 -1.20 15.08 0.35
CA ASP A 9 -1.09 13.74 0.91
C ASP A 9 -2.41 12.96 0.72
N ASN A 10 -2.29 11.73 0.20
CA ASN A 10 -3.46 10.94 -0.19
C ASN A 10 -4.29 10.47 1.01
N LEU A 11 -3.70 10.30 2.20
CA LEU A 11 -4.43 9.92 3.41
C LEU A 11 -5.32 11.07 3.86
N GLU A 12 -4.78 12.29 3.89
CA GLU A 12 -5.56 13.48 4.20
C GLU A 12 -6.64 13.78 3.15
N VAL A 13 -6.33 13.57 1.86
CA VAL A 13 -7.33 13.73 0.79
C VAL A 13 -8.48 12.74 0.94
N LEU A 14 -8.19 11.45 1.20
CA LEU A 14 -9.20 10.42 1.44
C LEU A 14 -10.11 10.82 2.60
N ARG A 15 -9.51 11.25 3.73
CA ARG A 15 -10.23 11.65 4.95
C ARG A 15 -11.12 12.88 4.76
N ARG A 16 -10.63 13.91 4.07
CA ARG A 16 -11.29 15.23 4.02
C ARG A 16 -12.24 15.40 2.86
N HIS A 17 -11.98 14.72 1.74
CA HIS A 17 -12.65 15.03 0.48
C HIS A 17 -13.45 13.87 -0.11
N ILE A 18 -13.18 12.64 0.31
CA ILE A 18 -13.85 11.45 -0.25
C ILE A 18 -14.84 10.88 0.76
N LYS A 19 -16.10 10.83 0.35
CA LYS A 19 -17.20 10.31 1.19
C LYS A 19 -17.12 8.80 1.35
N ASP A 20 -17.64 8.31 2.46
CA ASP A 20 -17.89 6.89 2.70
C ASP A 20 -18.71 6.30 1.56
N GLU A 21 -18.41 5.06 1.19
CA GLU A 21 -19.19 4.27 0.23
C GLU A 21 -19.51 5.00 -1.08
N SER A 22 -18.56 5.77 -1.59
CA SER A 22 -18.73 6.59 -2.79
C SER A 22 -17.94 6.10 -4.01
N VAL A 23 -16.97 5.22 -3.80
CA VAL A 23 -16.03 4.74 -4.83
C VAL A 23 -16.37 3.31 -5.27
N ASP A 24 -16.53 3.08 -6.58
CA ASP A 24 -16.78 1.74 -7.13
C ASP A 24 -15.49 0.92 -7.31
N LEU A 25 -14.38 1.57 -7.64
CA LEU A 25 -13.09 0.93 -7.86
C LEU A 25 -11.96 1.81 -7.34
N CYS A 26 -11.05 1.22 -6.58
CA CYS A 26 -9.80 1.86 -6.20
C CYS A 26 -8.62 1.03 -6.73
N TYR A 27 -7.66 1.69 -7.36
CA TYR A 27 -6.40 1.11 -7.79
C TYR A 27 -5.27 1.96 -7.22
N ILE A 28 -4.26 1.31 -6.62
CA ILE A 28 -3.05 1.99 -6.18
C ILE A 28 -1.79 1.21 -6.59
N ASP A 29 -0.76 1.97 -6.91
CA ASP A 29 0.58 1.50 -7.25
C ASP A 29 1.61 2.22 -6.34
N PRO A 30 1.70 1.81 -5.06
CA PRO A 30 2.57 2.48 -4.11
C PRO A 30 4.05 2.25 -4.45
N PRO A 31 4.95 3.16 -4.03
CA PRO A 31 6.37 3.03 -4.32
C PRO A 31 6.92 1.70 -3.78
N PHE A 32 7.61 0.98 -4.67
CA PHE A 32 8.19 -0.33 -4.40
C PHE A 32 9.28 -0.20 -3.33
N ASN A 33 9.10 -0.83 -2.16
CA ASN A 33 10.11 -0.93 -1.09
C ASN A 33 11.27 -1.86 -1.47
N SER A 34 11.87 -1.62 -2.64
CA SER A 34 12.78 -2.56 -3.29
C SER A 34 14.23 -2.44 -2.80
N LYS A 35 14.57 -1.41 -2.00
CA LYS A 35 15.93 -1.03 -1.57
C LYS A 35 16.97 -0.90 -2.72
N ARG A 36 16.61 -1.18 -3.98
CA ARG A 36 17.48 -1.30 -5.16
C ARG A 36 17.69 0.01 -5.91
N ASN A 37 16.75 0.95 -5.82
CA ASN A 37 16.91 2.30 -6.40
C ASN A 37 18.07 3.09 -5.76
N TYR A 38 18.62 2.61 -4.65
CA TYR A 38 19.73 3.20 -3.91
C TYR A 38 21.06 3.23 -4.70
N HIS A 39 21.38 2.20 -5.50
CA HIS A 39 22.73 2.11 -6.11
C HIS A 39 22.82 2.66 -7.55
N GLN A 40 21.73 2.66 -8.32
CA GLN A 40 21.78 3.08 -9.73
C GLN A 40 21.60 4.59 -9.93
N ILE A 41 20.87 5.26 -9.05
CA ILE A 41 20.57 6.70 -9.21
C ILE A 41 21.76 7.55 -8.75
N TYR A 42 22.46 7.15 -7.67
CA TYR A 42 23.66 7.85 -7.18
C TYR A 42 24.81 7.91 -8.20
N ASN A 43 24.88 6.96 -9.14
CA ASN A 43 25.97 6.90 -10.12
C ASN A 43 25.71 7.73 -11.38
N ASN A 44 24.47 8.18 -11.64
CA ASN A 44 24.07 8.73 -12.95
C ASN A 44 23.53 10.16 -12.92
N VAL A 45 23.54 10.86 -11.77
CA VAL A 45 22.82 12.14 -11.62
C VAL A 45 23.75 13.30 -11.23
N GLY A 46 23.74 14.36 -12.03
CA GLY A 46 24.45 15.63 -11.77
C GLY A 46 23.88 16.41 -10.58
N GLN A 47 24.59 17.45 -10.10
CA GLN A 47 24.30 18.14 -8.84
C GLN A 47 22.88 18.74 -8.72
N GLU A 48 22.23 19.13 -9.82
CA GLU A 48 20.93 19.83 -9.81
C GLU A 48 19.71 18.88 -9.71
N ASP A 49 19.83 17.65 -10.21
CA ASP A 49 18.75 16.64 -10.20
C ASP A 49 18.68 15.83 -8.89
N ARG A 50 19.56 16.14 -7.94
CA ARG A 50 19.62 15.45 -6.63
C ARG A 50 18.36 15.66 -5.81
N ALA A 51 17.71 16.82 -5.86
CA ALA A 51 16.53 17.10 -5.06
C ALA A 51 15.28 16.33 -5.51
N GLN A 52 15.08 16.15 -6.83
CA GLN A 52 13.98 15.34 -7.38
C GLN A 52 14.27 13.84 -7.23
N ALA A 53 15.52 13.43 -7.40
CA ALA A 53 15.95 12.07 -7.11
C ALA A 53 15.75 11.74 -5.62
N GLN A 54 16.10 12.63 -4.68
CA GLN A 54 15.91 12.44 -3.24
C GLN A 54 14.45 12.18 -2.86
N ALA A 55 13.50 12.88 -3.48
CA ALA A 55 12.06 12.70 -3.26
C ALA A 55 11.52 11.34 -3.73
N PHE A 56 12.23 10.68 -4.67
CA PHE A 56 11.94 9.32 -5.14
C PHE A 56 12.75 8.23 -4.41
N ILE A 57 13.71 8.59 -3.56
CA ILE A 57 14.75 7.65 -3.07
C ILE A 57 14.54 7.11 -1.65
N ASP A 58 13.82 7.76 -0.75
CA ASP A 58 13.60 7.24 0.62
C ASP A 58 12.20 7.61 1.12
N THR A 59 11.14 6.97 0.61
CA THR A 59 9.78 7.39 1.02
C THR A 59 9.43 6.96 2.45
N TRP A 60 10.05 5.90 2.98
CA TRP A 60 9.65 5.32 4.27
C TRP A 60 10.86 5.10 5.17
N THR A 61 11.19 6.12 5.95
CA THR A 61 12.05 6.00 7.13
C THR A 61 11.20 5.88 8.38
N TRP A 62 11.73 5.24 9.42
CA TRP A 62 11.08 5.35 10.74
C TRP A 62 11.23 6.78 11.24
N ASP A 63 10.13 7.54 11.20
CA ASP A 63 10.06 8.95 11.55
C ASP A 63 8.88 9.24 12.49
N ASP A 64 8.63 10.53 12.74
CA ASP A 64 7.52 10.97 13.58
C ASP A 64 6.16 10.61 12.99
N PHE A 65 6.02 10.56 11.66
CA PHE A 65 4.79 10.12 11.00
C PHE A 65 4.55 8.62 11.21
N ALA A 66 5.60 7.80 11.17
CA ALA A 66 5.50 6.37 11.50
C ALA A 66 5.09 6.16 12.97
N ASN A 67 5.65 6.94 13.90
CA ASN A 67 5.26 6.89 15.31
C ASN A 67 3.80 7.31 15.51
N GLN A 68 3.36 8.40 14.88
CA GLN A 68 1.98 8.89 14.94
C GLN A 68 1.00 7.89 14.32
N GLY A 69 1.35 7.31 13.17
CA GLY A 69 0.54 6.29 12.50
C GLY A 69 0.40 5.02 13.33
N LEU A 70 1.47 4.58 13.99
CA LEU A 70 1.42 3.46 14.92
C LEU A 70 0.49 3.77 16.10
N ALA A 71 0.64 4.96 16.70
CA ALA A 71 -0.23 5.39 17.80
C ALA A 71 -1.71 5.44 17.37
N GLU A 72 -2.01 5.98 16.19
CA GLU A 72 -3.38 6.04 15.65
C GLU A 72 -4.00 4.65 15.50
N ILE A 73 -3.23 3.68 14.96
CA ILE A 73 -3.69 2.28 14.82
C ILE A 73 -3.94 1.67 16.19
N MET A 74 -3.03 1.86 17.16
CA MET A 74 -3.12 1.25 18.48
C MET A 74 -4.23 1.85 19.35
N GLU A 75 -4.41 3.17 19.31
CA GLU A 75 -5.47 3.86 20.04
C GLU A 75 -6.85 3.56 19.43
N ASN A 76 -6.88 3.30 18.12
CA ASN A 76 -8.07 2.96 17.35
C ASN A 76 -9.25 3.89 17.62
N TYR A 77 -8.99 5.20 17.63
CA TYR A 77 -10.02 6.19 17.87
C TYR A 77 -11.17 6.03 16.84
N GLN A 78 -12.41 6.04 17.32
CA GLN A 78 -13.63 5.78 16.54
C GLN A 78 -13.76 4.37 15.92
N GLY A 79 -12.89 3.42 16.27
CA GLY A 79 -13.02 2.03 15.81
C GLY A 79 -12.75 1.85 14.31
N LYS A 80 -11.87 2.67 13.74
CA LYS A 80 -11.52 2.65 12.31
C LYS A 80 -10.76 1.39 11.89
N PHE A 81 -9.98 0.81 12.79
CA PHE A 81 -9.14 -0.35 12.56
C PHE A 81 -9.77 -1.60 13.15
N THR A 82 -9.65 -2.72 12.44
CA THR A 82 -10.09 -4.04 12.92
C THR A 82 -9.12 -4.53 13.99
N SER A 83 -9.59 -5.37 14.92
CA SER A 83 -8.69 -5.99 15.91
C SER A 83 -7.54 -6.75 15.25
N GLN A 84 -7.82 -7.44 14.14
CA GLN A 84 -6.82 -8.18 13.37
C GLN A 84 -5.74 -7.26 12.79
N SER A 85 -6.10 -6.07 12.29
CA SER A 85 -5.11 -5.11 11.77
C SER A 85 -4.23 -4.54 12.87
N ILE A 86 -4.79 -4.30 14.06
CA ILE A 86 -4.05 -3.83 15.23
C ILE A 86 -3.08 -4.92 15.69
N ASP A 87 -3.57 -6.13 15.91
CA ASP A 87 -2.76 -7.28 16.36
C ASP A 87 -1.64 -7.60 15.36
N LEU A 88 -1.93 -7.52 14.06
CA LEU A 88 -0.94 -7.70 13.01
C LEU A 88 0.18 -6.65 13.12
N ILE A 89 -0.15 -5.37 13.20
CA ILE A 89 0.85 -4.30 13.28
C ILE A 89 1.66 -4.40 14.57
N VAL A 90 1.02 -4.67 15.71
CA VAL A 90 1.70 -4.92 16.99
C VAL A 90 2.64 -6.12 16.88
N GLY A 91 2.21 -7.22 16.27
CA GLY A 91 3.06 -8.39 16.02
C GLY A 91 4.27 -8.05 15.14
N LEU A 92 4.04 -7.34 14.04
CA LEU A 92 5.10 -6.92 13.12
C LEU A 92 6.11 -5.98 13.75
N THR A 93 5.71 -5.15 14.73
CA THR A 93 6.67 -4.33 15.49
C THR A 93 7.72 -5.17 16.22
N LYS A 94 7.34 -6.36 16.69
CA LYS A 94 8.23 -7.30 17.39
C LYS A 94 9.08 -8.12 16.42
N VAL A 95 8.57 -8.40 15.23
CA VAL A 95 9.24 -9.25 14.22
C VAL A 95 10.23 -8.46 13.38
N LEU A 96 9.85 -7.27 12.91
CA LEU A 96 10.65 -6.46 11.98
C LEU A 96 11.51 -5.41 12.69
N GLY A 97 11.11 -5.02 13.91
CA GLY A 97 11.67 -3.84 14.57
C GLY A 97 11.23 -2.54 13.89
N LYS A 98 11.69 -1.41 14.44
CA LYS A 98 11.38 -0.06 13.94
C LYS A 98 12.23 0.29 12.71
N ASP A 99 11.90 -0.31 11.58
CA ASP A 99 12.63 -0.14 10.31
C ASP A 99 11.77 0.51 9.21
N SER A 100 12.39 0.73 8.05
CA SER A 100 11.73 1.29 6.85
C SER A 100 10.54 0.45 6.37
N LEU A 101 10.61 -0.88 6.52
CA LEU A 101 9.55 -1.76 6.08
C LEU A 101 8.33 -1.65 7.01
N LEU A 102 8.53 -1.61 8.33
CA LEU A 102 7.44 -1.42 9.27
C LEU A 102 6.81 -0.03 9.11
N ALA A 103 7.61 1.03 8.92
CA ALA A 103 7.10 2.37 8.64
C ALA A 103 6.22 2.38 7.38
N TYR A 104 6.64 1.68 6.33
CA TYR A 104 5.84 1.48 5.12
C TYR A 104 4.52 0.74 5.40
N LEU A 105 4.56 -0.35 6.17
CA LEU A 105 3.36 -1.15 6.48
C LEU A 105 2.35 -0.38 7.33
N ILE A 106 2.81 0.41 8.30
CA ILE A 106 1.96 1.32 9.09
C ILE A 106 1.26 2.31 8.14
N SER A 107 2.04 2.99 7.30
CA SER A 107 1.53 3.94 6.34
C SER A 107 0.49 3.35 5.38
N MET A 108 0.74 2.14 4.87
CA MET A 108 -0.19 1.43 4.02
C MET A 108 -1.45 1.01 4.77
N THR A 109 -1.32 0.60 6.03
CA THR A 109 -2.48 0.21 6.86
C THR A 109 -3.45 1.36 7.06
N LEU A 110 -2.94 2.57 7.35
CA LEU A 110 -3.77 3.78 7.46
C LEU A 110 -4.55 4.05 6.16
N ARG A 111 -3.87 3.94 5.01
CA ARG A 111 -4.46 4.20 3.69
C ARG A 111 -5.46 3.13 3.29
N VAL A 112 -5.16 1.87 3.56
CA VAL A 112 -6.04 0.73 3.25
C VAL A 112 -7.32 0.81 4.09
N ALA A 113 -7.26 1.24 5.36
CA ALA A 113 -8.45 1.47 6.17
C ALA A 113 -9.36 2.56 5.57
N GLU A 114 -8.78 3.68 5.12
CA GLU A 114 -9.53 4.73 4.44
C GLU A 114 -10.07 4.30 3.07
N ILE A 115 -9.31 3.48 2.32
CA ILE A 115 -9.77 2.87 1.07
C ILE A 115 -11.00 1.97 1.33
N TYR A 116 -10.96 1.15 2.38
CA TYR A 116 -12.10 0.34 2.77
C TYR A 116 -13.33 1.20 3.09
N ARG A 117 -13.17 2.32 3.82
CA ARG A 117 -14.25 3.27 4.14
C ARG A 117 -14.90 3.83 2.88
N VAL A 118 -14.10 4.33 1.93
CA VAL A 118 -14.62 5.04 0.74
C VAL A 118 -15.23 4.11 -0.32
N LEU A 119 -14.85 2.84 -0.33
CA LEU A 119 -15.40 1.86 -1.28
C LEU A 119 -16.89 1.62 -1.00
N LYS A 120 -17.70 1.52 -2.06
CA LYS A 120 -19.08 1.03 -1.97
C LYS A 120 -19.10 -0.44 -1.56
N PRO A 121 -20.21 -0.95 -1.00
CA PRO A 121 -20.37 -2.40 -0.75
C PRO A 121 -20.11 -3.26 -2.01
N THR A 122 -20.46 -2.74 -3.19
CA THR A 122 -20.23 -3.40 -4.49
C THR A 122 -18.81 -3.22 -5.04
N GLY A 123 -17.97 -2.44 -4.36
CA GLY A 123 -16.70 -1.94 -4.86
C GLY A 123 -15.54 -2.93 -4.75
N SER A 124 -14.50 -2.66 -5.54
CA SER A 124 -13.29 -3.48 -5.60
C SER A 124 -12.02 -2.66 -5.43
N PHE A 125 -11.00 -3.29 -4.86
CA PHE A 125 -9.71 -2.70 -4.62
C PHE A 125 -8.61 -3.51 -5.31
N TYR A 126 -7.69 -2.81 -5.95
CA TYR A 126 -6.54 -3.37 -6.65
C TYR A 126 -5.26 -2.74 -6.12
N LEU A 127 -4.37 -3.58 -5.58
CA LEU A 127 -3.07 -3.17 -5.08
C LEU A 127 -1.98 -3.81 -5.93
N HIS A 128 -1.25 -3.00 -6.67
CA HIS A 128 -0.02 -3.42 -7.33
C HIS A 128 1.10 -3.55 -6.29
N CYS A 129 1.83 -4.67 -6.30
CA CYS A 129 2.80 -5.00 -5.26
C CYS A 129 4.20 -5.26 -5.82
N ASP A 130 5.21 -4.76 -5.10
CA ASP A 130 6.59 -5.23 -5.20
C ASP A 130 6.73 -6.63 -4.59
N PRO A 131 7.49 -7.55 -5.21
CA PRO A 131 7.80 -8.83 -4.57
C PRO A 131 8.45 -8.73 -3.19
N THR A 132 9.12 -7.62 -2.85
CA THR A 132 9.76 -7.44 -1.52
C THR A 132 8.75 -7.29 -0.39
N ALA A 133 7.61 -6.63 -0.63
CA ALA A 133 6.63 -6.31 0.40
C ALA A 133 5.26 -6.98 0.18
N SER A 134 5.05 -7.65 -0.96
CA SER A 134 3.76 -8.23 -1.35
C SER A 134 3.14 -9.12 -0.28
N HIS A 135 3.93 -9.98 0.36
CA HIS A 135 3.44 -10.90 1.40
C HIS A 135 2.98 -10.16 2.67
N TYR A 136 3.68 -9.11 3.10
CA TYR A 136 3.24 -8.28 4.22
C TYR A 136 2.00 -7.46 3.87
N LEU A 137 1.97 -6.89 2.66
CA LEU A 137 0.80 -6.15 2.17
C LEU A 137 -0.43 -7.04 2.08
N LYS A 138 -0.29 -8.29 1.61
CA LYS A 138 -1.38 -9.27 1.60
C LYS A 138 -1.96 -9.48 3.00
N LEU A 139 -1.12 -9.63 4.03
CA LEU A 139 -1.58 -9.75 5.41
C LEU A 139 -2.30 -8.48 5.90
N VAL A 140 -1.78 -7.29 5.57
CA VAL A 140 -2.46 -6.01 5.88
C VAL A 140 -3.83 -5.94 5.23
N LEU A 141 -3.93 -6.31 3.94
CA LEU A 141 -5.21 -6.33 3.23
C LEU A 141 -6.19 -7.33 3.84
N ASP A 142 -5.73 -8.55 4.16
CA ASP A 142 -6.56 -9.56 4.82
C ASP A 142 -7.06 -9.07 6.18
N ALA A 143 -6.17 -8.47 6.98
CA ALA A 143 -6.51 -7.98 8.30
C ALA A 143 -7.52 -6.83 8.26
N VAL A 144 -7.51 -6.00 7.22
CA VAL A 144 -8.50 -4.92 7.05
C VAL A 144 -9.79 -5.43 6.41
N PHE A 145 -9.75 -6.13 5.28
CA PHE A 145 -10.94 -6.46 4.50
C PHE A 145 -11.73 -7.64 5.08
N CYS A 146 -11.06 -8.74 5.42
CA CYS A 146 -11.72 -10.01 5.70
C CYS A 146 -12.61 -9.98 6.96
N PRO A 147 -12.18 -9.40 8.10
CA PRO A 147 -13.02 -9.30 9.30
C PRO A 147 -14.29 -8.48 9.11
N GLN A 148 -14.32 -7.62 8.09
CA GLN A 148 -15.42 -6.70 7.82
C GLN A 148 -16.38 -7.22 6.73
N GLY A 149 -16.20 -8.47 6.27
CA GLY A 149 -17.03 -9.10 5.25
C GLY A 149 -16.54 -8.89 3.81
N GLY A 150 -15.41 -8.20 3.63
CA GLY A 150 -14.65 -8.18 2.39
C GLY A 150 -13.85 -9.48 2.21
N ASP A 151 -13.24 -9.64 1.04
CA ASP A 151 -12.52 -10.88 0.74
C ASP A 151 -11.49 -10.69 -0.36
N PHE A 152 -10.48 -11.54 -0.33
CA PHE A 152 -9.51 -11.70 -1.39
C PHE A 152 -10.18 -12.40 -2.58
N ARG A 153 -10.00 -11.86 -3.78
CA ARG A 153 -10.65 -12.40 -5.00
C ARG A 153 -9.65 -13.03 -5.94
N ASN A 154 -8.58 -12.32 -6.28
CA ASN A 154 -7.59 -12.81 -7.23
C ASN A 154 -6.20 -12.27 -6.93
N GLU A 155 -5.20 -13.10 -7.24
CA GLU A 155 -3.84 -12.66 -7.53
C GLU A 155 -3.71 -12.58 -9.05
N ILE A 156 -3.51 -11.37 -9.56
CA ILE A 156 -3.36 -11.12 -11.00
C ILE A 156 -1.87 -11.03 -11.29
N ILE A 157 -1.39 -11.91 -12.18
CA ILE A 157 0.00 -11.93 -12.62
C ILE A 157 0.13 -11.11 -13.89
N TRP A 158 0.75 -9.93 -13.78
CA TRP A 158 1.01 -9.06 -14.91
C TRP A 158 2.36 -9.43 -15.55
N CYS A 159 2.32 -10.22 -16.62
CA CYS A 159 3.52 -10.62 -17.36
C CYS A 159 3.90 -9.58 -18.41
N TYR A 160 5.19 -9.24 -18.50
CA TYR A 160 5.72 -8.34 -19.54
C TYR A 160 6.61 -9.07 -20.55
N ARG A 161 6.57 -8.64 -21.81
CA ARG A 161 7.42 -9.18 -22.89
C ARG A 161 8.82 -8.57 -22.79
N GLY A 162 9.73 -9.29 -22.17
CA GLY A 162 11.06 -8.80 -21.81
C GLY A 162 11.35 -9.14 -20.35
N GLY A 163 12.60 -9.08 -19.93
CA GLY A 163 12.96 -9.43 -18.56
C GLY A 163 14.46 -9.54 -18.42
N SER A 164 14.94 -9.32 -17.21
CA SER A 164 16.37 -9.45 -16.94
C SER A 164 16.82 -10.88 -17.24
N THR A 165 18.05 -11.01 -17.72
CA THR A 165 18.77 -12.30 -17.82
C THR A 165 19.82 -12.34 -16.72
N PRO A 166 19.41 -12.45 -15.44
CA PRO A 166 20.35 -12.45 -14.33
C PRO A 166 21.27 -13.66 -14.43
N LYS A 167 22.55 -13.46 -14.10
CA LYS A 167 23.57 -14.51 -14.12
C LYS A 167 23.56 -15.41 -12.88
N LYS A 168 22.89 -14.97 -11.80
CA LYS A 168 22.93 -15.60 -10.47
C LYS A 168 21.54 -15.88 -9.88
N ASP A 169 20.48 -15.68 -10.66
CA ASP A 169 19.11 -15.75 -10.15
C ASP A 169 18.14 -16.09 -11.30
N PHE A 170 16.85 -16.23 -10.99
CA PHE A 170 15.79 -16.31 -11.98
C PHE A 170 15.43 -14.91 -12.51
N GLY A 171 15.13 -14.84 -13.81
CA GLY A 171 14.66 -13.60 -14.43
C GLY A 171 13.32 -13.18 -13.83
N ARG A 172 13.22 -11.92 -13.41
CA ARG A 172 11.93 -11.29 -13.09
C ARG A 172 11.16 -11.07 -14.39
N ARG A 173 9.92 -11.55 -14.43
CA ARG A 173 9.07 -11.60 -15.65
C ARG A 173 7.62 -11.16 -15.42
N HIS A 174 7.26 -10.88 -14.18
CA HIS A 174 5.92 -10.48 -13.82
C HIS A 174 5.92 -9.57 -12.60
N ASP A 175 4.83 -8.81 -12.48
CA ASP A 175 4.43 -8.14 -11.25
C ASP A 175 3.10 -8.73 -10.75
N VAL A 176 2.79 -8.47 -9.48
CA VAL A 176 1.62 -9.05 -8.81
C VAL A 176 0.64 -7.95 -8.44
N ILE A 177 -0.63 -8.12 -8.80
CA ILE A 177 -1.72 -7.23 -8.39
C ILE A 177 -2.72 -8.04 -7.56
N PHE A 178 -2.93 -7.63 -6.32
CA PHE A 178 -3.97 -8.22 -5.48
C PHE A 178 -5.30 -7.53 -5.73
N ARG A 179 -6.35 -8.34 -5.91
CA ARG A 179 -7.74 -7.89 -6.04
C ARG A 179 -8.54 -8.30 -4.81
N TYR A 180 -9.19 -7.32 -4.20
CA TYR A 180 -10.12 -7.49 -3.09
C TYR A 180 -11.49 -6.94 -3.45
N SER A 181 -12.53 -7.46 -2.80
CA SER A 181 -13.84 -6.82 -2.78
C SER A 181 -14.20 -6.35 -1.38
N LYS A 182 -14.95 -5.26 -1.27
CA LYS A 182 -15.41 -4.74 0.04
C LYS A 182 -16.43 -5.67 0.70
N SER A 183 -17.27 -6.33 -0.09
CA SER A 183 -18.25 -7.29 0.41
C SER A 183 -18.46 -8.46 -0.56
N ASN A 184 -19.39 -9.35 -0.26
CA ASN A 184 -19.85 -10.41 -1.15
C ASN A 184 -20.81 -9.94 -2.26
N GLN A 185 -21.26 -8.68 -2.23
CA GLN A 185 -22.16 -8.10 -3.24
C GLN A 185 -21.42 -7.42 -4.41
N TYR A 186 -20.16 -7.78 -4.62
CA TYR A 186 -19.29 -7.07 -5.55
C TYR A 186 -19.70 -7.27 -7.02
N LYS A 187 -19.50 -6.23 -7.83
CA LYS A 187 -19.67 -6.31 -9.28
C LYS A 187 -18.32 -6.56 -9.95
N PHE A 188 -18.29 -7.50 -10.89
CA PHE A 188 -17.20 -7.60 -11.86
C PHE A 188 -17.56 -6.67 -13.02
N SER A 189 -16.69 -5.71 -13.33
CA SER A 189 -16.92 -4.67 -14.34
C SER A 189 -15.75 -4.62 -15.30
#